data_AF-A0A3C1YT38-F1
#
_entry.id   AF-A0A3C1YT38-F1
#
_cell.length_a   1.000
_cell.length_b   1.000
_cell.length_c   1.000
_cell.angle_alpha   90.00
_cell.angle_beta   90.00
_cell.angle_gamma   90.00
#
_symmetry.space_group_name_H-M   'P 1'
#
loop_
_entity.id
_entity.type
_entity.pdbx_description
1 polymer ?
#
loop_
_entity_poly.entity_id
_entity_poly.type
_entity_poly.pdbx_seq_one_letter_code
_entity_poly.pdbx_strand_id
1 'polypeptide(L)'
;TGSKEHNVHIRSLARENGWTLNEYGFAVIDSGEKGRKSKKVVICKTEKDIYKAVELDYVEPELREDLGEVEAAQSGKLPKLVTYNDIRGTFHCHTNYSDGHNTLSEMASGAQKLGWEYLGIADHSKVAAYANGLSEERVKKQHKEIDALNEKFKNFRLFKGTEVDILTNGDLDFNDKMLASFDYVVASVHSNFKLNETDMTKRIIKALKNKYVTILGHLTGRLLLERDGYPLNQTEIINAAADLGKIIEINAHPMRLDLDWRMVKYAISKGVLIAINPDSHVVTGLTDVRYGVGIARKGWCEKKDILNTRTVRQVEDYLKK
;
A
#
# COMPACT_ATOMS: atom_id res chain seq x y z
N THR A 1 -10.40 -13.14 -17.90
CA THR A 1 -10.24 -12.87 -16.46
C THR A 1 -11.36 -12.05 -15.85
N GLY A 2 -11.82 -10.96 -16.49
CA GLY A 2 -12.71 -10.00 -15.85
C GLY A 2 -12.02 -8.63 -15.77
N SER A 3 -12.61 -7.63 -15.10
CA SER A 3 -13.96 -7.63 -14.53
C SER A 3 -15.06 -7.73 -15.61
N LYS A 4 -16.33 -7.81 -15.18
CA LYS A 4 -17.45 -7.84 -16.14
C LYS A 4 -17.45 -6.57 -16.99
N GLU A 5 -17.22 -5.44 -16.35
CA GLU A 5 -17.20 -4.09 -16.91
C GLU A 5 -16.06 -3.97 -17.93
N HIS A 6 -14.85 -4.37 -17.56
CA HIS A 6 -13.71 -4.45 -18.48
C HIS A 6 -14.05 -5.30 -19.72
N ASN A 7 -14.60 -6.50 -19.51
CA ASN A 7 -14.98 -7.37 -20.63
C ASN A 7 -16.08 -6.75 -21.52
N VAL A 8 -17.01 -5.96 -20.97
CA VAL A 8 -18.01 -5.23 -21.76
C VAL A 8 -17.31 -4.21 -22.65
N HIS A 9 -16.36 -3.45 -22.11
CA HIS A 9 -15.61 -2.46 -22.86
C HIS A 9 -14.82 -3.09 -24.02
N ILE A 10 -14.05 -4.16 -23.75
CA ILE A 10 -13.29 -4.87 -24.80
C ILE A 10 -14.22 -5.44 -25.89
N ARG A 11 -15.40 -5.95 -25.52
CA ARG A 11 -16.41 -6.41 -26.50
C ARG A 11 -17.00 -5.27 -27.33
N SER A 12 -17.13 -4.06 -26.79
CA SER A 12 -17.55 -2.89 -27.58
C SER A 12 -16.53 -2.57 -28.66
N LEU A 13 -15.25 -2.50 -28.28
CA LEU A 13 -14.14 -2.25 -29.22
C LEU A 13 -14.03 -3.33 -30.31
N ALA A 14 -14.29 -4.59 -29.94
CA ALA A 14 -14.36 -5.68 -30.92
C ALA A 14 -15.49 -5.45 -31.95
N ARG A 15 -16.67 -4.99 -31.49
CA ARG A 15 -17.84 -4.72 -32.36
C ARG A 15 -17.63 -3.53 -33.28
N GLU A 16 -17.01 -2.46 -32.79
CA GLU A 16 -16.58 -1.32 -33.61
C GLU A 16 -15.64 -1.77 -34.73
N ASN A 17 -14.86 -2.82 -34.46
CA ASN A 17 -14.01 -3.49 -35.43
C ASN A 17 -14.70 -4.60 -36.25
N GLY A 18 -16.03 -4.76 -36.19
CA GLY A 18 -16.77 -5.75 -36.99
C GLY A 18 -16.63 -7.19 -36.50
N TRP A 19 -16.26 -7.39 -35.23
CA TRP A 19 -16.16 -8.70 -34.60
C TRP A 19 -17.06 -8.83 -33.37
N THR A 20 -17.50 -10.05 -33.08
CA THR A 20 -17.93 -10.43 -31.74
C THR A 20 -16.75 -11.06 -31.00
N LEU A 21 -16.75 -10.95 -29.67
CA LEU A 21 -15.75 -11.57 -28.81
C LEU A 21 -16.45 -12.31 -27.66
N ASN A 22 -16.16 -13.60 -27.50
CA ASN A 22 -16.63 -14.46 -26.40
C ASN A 22 -15.46 -15.27 -25.81
N GLU A 23 -15.73 -16.24 -24.92
CA GLU A 23 -14.67 -17.06 -24.30
C GLU A 23 -13.84 -17.91 -25.30
N TYR A 24 -14.35 -18.14 -26.51
CA TYR A 24 -13.68 -18.95 -27.55
C TYR A 24 -12.83 -18.11 -28.50
N GLY A 25 -13.04 -16.79 -28.56
CA GLY A 25 -12.28 -15.86 -29.39
C GLY A 25 -13.15 -14.92 -30.23
N PHE A 26 -12.54 -14.35 -31.27
CA PHE A 26 -13.24 -13.45 -32.20
C PHE A 26 -14.06 -14.22 -33.23
N ALA A 27 -15.22 -13.68 -33.61
CA ALA A 27 -15.97 -14.09 -34.79
C ALA A 27 -16.41 -12.88 -35.61
N VAL A 28 -16.59 -13.04 -36.92
CA VAL A 28 -17.00 -11.94 -37.80
C VAL A 28 -18.48 -11.66 -37.61
N ILE A 29 -18.84 -10.38 -37.50
CA ILE A 29 -20.24 -9.96 -37.59
C ILE A 29 -20.62 -9.94 -39.06
N ASP A 30 -21.53 -10.83 -39.47
CA ASP A 30 -22.06 -10.83 -40.83
C ASP A 30 -23.00 -9.64 -41.01
N SER A 31 -22.52 -8.56 -41.64
CA SER A 31 -23.25 -7.29 -41.68
C SER A 31 -24.38 -7.25 -42.70
N GLY A 32 -24.60 -8.30 -43.50
CA GLY A 32 -25.65 -8.36 -44.53
C GLY A 32 -25.55 -7.31 -45.66
N GLU A 33 -24.73 -6.27 -45.49
CA GLU A 33 -24.44 -5.23 -46.46
C GLU A 33 -23.56 -5.78 -47.59
N LYS A 34 -24.17 -5.97 -48.77
CA LYS A 34 -23.49 -6.32 -50.03
C LYS A 34 -22.41 -5.27 -50.34
N GLY A 35 -21.14 -5.58 -50.09
CA GLY A 35 -20.00 -4.79 -50.57
C GLY A 35 -18.84 -4.57 -49.57
N ARG A 36 -19.03 -4.80 -48.27
CA ARG A 36 -17.91 -4.79 -47.30
C ARG A 36 -17.18 -6.14 -47.35
N LYS A 37 -15.86 -6.13 -47.60
CA LYS A 37 -15.02 -7.32 -47.45
C LYS A 37 -15.19 -7.86 -46.03
N SER A 38 -15.65 -9.10 -45.90
CA SER A 38 -15.69 -9.80 -44.62
C SER A 38 -14.30 -9.77 -44.00
N LYS A 39 -14.17 -9.13 -42.83
CA LYS A 39 -12.89 -9.14 -42.09
C LYS A 39 -12.54 -10.58 -41.78
N LYS A 40 -11.27 -10.96 -41.93
CA LYS A 40 -10.83 -12.31 -41.50
C LYS A 40 -10.95 -12.42 -39.98
N VAL A 41 -11.33 -13.60 -39.50
CA VAL A 41 -11.30 -13.91 -38.06
C VAL A 41 -9.87 -13.77 -37.55
N VAL A 42 -9.69 -13.06 -36.44
CA VAL A 42 -8.40 -12.95 -35.75
C VAL A 42 -8.20 -14.18 -34.86
N ILE A 43 -7.16 -14.96 -35.13
CA ILE A 43 -6.80 -16.12 -34.32
C ILE A 43 -5.93 -15.65 -33.15
N CYS A 44 -6.41 -15.85 -31.93
CA CYS A 44 -5.70 -15.50 -30.70
C CYS A 44 -5.16 -16.76 -30.02
N LYS A 45 -3.89 -16.77 -29.62
CA LYS A 45 -3.27 -17.85 -28.83
C LYS A 45 -3.01 -17.43 -27.39
N THR A 46 -2.92 -16.13 -27.15
CA THR A 46 -2.61 -15.53 -25.87
C THR A 46 -3.59 -14.40 -25.57
N GLU A 47 -3.72 -13.99 -24.30
CA GLU A 47 -4.50 -12.78 -23.98
C GLU A 47 -3.94 -11.54 -24.71
N LYS A 48 -2.62 -11.44 -24.89
CA LYS A 48 -1.99 -10.31 -25.61
C LYS A 48 -2.47 -10.19 -27.05
N ASP A 49 -2.77 -11.31 -27.70
CA ASP A 49 -3.33 -11.30 -29.05
C ASP A 49 -4.71 -10.65 -29.09
N ILE A 50 -5.52 -10.81 -28.02
CA ILE A 50 -6.84 -10.20 -27.89
C ILE A 50 -6.72 -8.68 -27.80
N TYR A 51 -5.86 -8.16 -26.92
CA TYR A 51 -5.64 -6.72 -26.78
C TYR A 51 -5.09 -6.12 -28.08
N LYS A 52 -4.11 -6.79 -28.70
CA LYS A 52 -3.55 -6.35 -30.00
C LYS A 52 -4.60 -6.30 -31.10
N ALA A 53 -5.54 -7.24 -31.12
CA ALA A 53 -6.61 -7.27 -32.13
C ALA A 53 -7.54 -6.06 -32.03
N VAL A 54 -7.76 -5.53 -30.82
CA VAL A 54 -8.56 -4.31 -30.58
C VAL A 54 -7.69 -3.06 -30.41
N GLU A 55 -6.45 -3.09 -30.89
CA GLU A 55 -5.51 -1.97 -30.91
C GLU A 55 -5.20 -1.37 -29.52
N LEU A 56 -5.13 -2.24 -28.50
CA LEU A 56 -4.78 -1.87 -27.13
C LEU A 56 -3.42 -2.43 -26.73
N ASP A 57 -2.71 -1.68 -25.89
CA ASP A 57 -1.67 -2.25 -25.04
C ASP A 57 -2.27 -3.30 -24.09
N TYR A 58 -1.44 -4.28 -23.68
CA TYR A 58 -1.88 -5.33 -22.77
C TYR A 58 -2.16 -4.75 -21.38
N VAL A 59 -3.41 -4.88 -20.94
CA VAL A 59 -3.84 -4.45 -19.60
C VAL A 59 -3.61 -5.58 -18.60
N GLU A 60 -2.77 -5.32 -17.60
CA GLU A 60 -2.53 -6.25 -16.49
C GLU A 60 -3.84 -6.55 -15.73
N PRO A 61 -4.07 -7.80 -15.28
CA PRO A 61 -5.31 -8.20 -14.61
C PRO A 61 -5.75 -7.29 -13.46
N GLU A 62 -4.81 -6.74 -12.70
CA GLU A 62 -5.10 -5.86 -11.56
C GLU A 62 -5.74 -4.54 -11.96
N LEU A 63 -5.62 -4.10 -13.21
CA LEU A 63 -6.18 -2.83 -13.69
C LEU A 63 -7.57 -2.98 -14.30
N ARG A 64 -8.03 -4.21 -14.56
CA ARG A 64 -9.23 -4.54 -15.34
C ARG A 64 -10.51 -4.34 -14.53
N GLU A 65 -10.80 -3.10 -14.15
CA GLU A 65 -11.94 -2.70 -13.33
C GLU A 65 -12.82 -1.62 -13.99
N ASP A 66 -12.54 -1.26 -15.26
CA ASP A 66 -13.22 -0.20 -16.01
C ASP A 66 -13.16 1.17 -15.31
N LEU A 67 -11.95 1.53 -14.85
CA LEU A 67 -11.64 2.76 -14.11
C LEU A 67 -10.56 3.60 -14.82
N GLY A 68 -10.56 3.55 -16.15
CA GLY A 68 -9.69 4.32 -17.04
C GLY A 68 -8.57 3.51 -17.70
N GLU A 69 -8.48 2.19 -17.46
CA GLU A 69 -7.40 1.35 -17.96
C GLU A 69 -7.47 1.15 -19.47
N VAL A 70 -8.67 1.16 -20.07
CA VAL A 70 -8.84 0.99 -21.51
C VAL A 70 -8.35 2.24 -22.24
N GLU A 71 -8.73 3.43 -21.78
CA GLU A 71 -8.27 4.71 -22.34
C GLU A 71 -6.76 4.89 -22.17
N ALA A 72 -6.22 4.45 -21.02
CA ALA A 72 -4.77 4.42 -20.81
C ALA A 72 -4.08 3.45 -21.77
N ALA A 73 -4.67 2.29 -22.04
CA ALA A 73 -4.14 1.32 -23.01
C ALA A 73 -4.20 1.81 -24.46
N GLN A 74 -5.26 2.52 -24.84
CA GLN A 74 -5.39 3.15 -26.17
C GLN A 74 -4.35 4.24 -26.40
N SER A 75 -4.05 5.01 -25.36
CA SER A 75 -3.15 6.17 -25.45
C SER A 75 -1.68 5.84 -25.13
N GLY A 76 -1.34 4.58 -24.86
CA GLY A 76 0.02 4.15 -24.50
C GLY A 76 0.49 4.70 -23.15
N LYS A 77 -0.42 4.91 -22.21
CA LYS A 77 -0.20 5.55 -20.90
C LYS A 77 -0.44 4.62 -19.72
N LEU A 78 -0.48 3.31 -19.92
CA LEU A 78 -0.57 2.36 -18.81
C LEU A 78 0.65 2.51 -17.88
N PRO A 79 0.45 2.50 -16.56
CA PRO A 79 1.55 2.61 -15.60
C PRO A 79 2.43 1.36 -15.62
N LYS A 80 3.74 1.53 -15.36
CA LYS A 80 4.61 0.39 -15.09
C LYS A 80 4.47 -0.03 -13.63
N LEU A 81 3.52 -0.93 -13.40
CA LEU A 81 3.14 -1.37 -12.07
C LEU A 81 4.29 -1.92 -11.24
N VAL A 82 4.28 -1.58 -9.94
CA VAL A 82 5.18 -2.14 -8.94
C VAL A 82 5.05 -3.67 -8.87
N THR A 83 6.15 -4.34 -8.54
CA THR A 83 6.22 -5.80 -8.38
C THR A 83 6.77 -6.17 -7.01
N TYR A 84 6.55 -7.42 -6.60
CA TYR A 84 7.07 -7.92 -5.32
C TYR A 84 8.60 -7.79 -5.21
N ASN A 85 9.32 -8.02 -6.31
CA ASN A 85 10.78 -7.93 -6.36
C ASN A 85 11.31 -6.49 -6.28
N ASP A 86 10.43 -5.49 -6.35
CA ASP A 86 10.81 -4.10 -6.18
C ASP A 86 10.88 -3.69 -4.72
N ILE A 87 10.32 -4.50 -3.81
CA ILE A 87 10.29 -4.22 -2.38
C ILE A 87 11.64 -4.56 -1.76
N ARG A 88 12.23 -3.59 -1.07
CA ARG A 88 13.56 -3.67 -0.46
C ARG A 88 13.53 -3.62 1.06
N GLY A 89 12.36 -3.42 1.65
CA GLY A 89 12.13 -3.41 3.09
C GLY A 89 10.76 -2.82 3.43
N THR A 90 10.40 -2.85 4.71
CA THR A 90 9.09 -2.41 5.23
C THR A 90 9.26 -1.53 6.47
N PHE A 91 8.21 -0.86 6.91
CA PHE A 91 8.24 0.13 8.00
C PHE A 91 7.22 -0.12 9.13
N HIS A 92 6.51 -1.25 9.13
CA HIS A 92 5.53 -1.56 10.19
C HIS A 92 5.61 -3.04 10.54
N CYS A 93 6.46 -3.35 11.51
CA CYS A 93 6.72 -4.69 12.02
C CYS A 93 6.94 -4.62 13.53
N HIS A 94 6.39 -5.59 14.23
CA HIS A 94 6.34 -5.66 15.68
C HIS A 94 7.28 -6.74 16.18
N THR A 95 7.78 -6.57 17.39
CA THR A 95 8.72 -7.49 18.03
C THR A 95 8.20 -7.87 19.41
N ASN A 96 8.95 -8.73 20.11
CA ASN A 96 8.69 -9.05 21.51
C ASN A 96 8.89 -7.86 22.49
N TYR A 97 9.19 -6.66 21.97
CA TYR A 97 9.11 -5.44 22.73
C TYR A 97 7.66 -4.95 22.91
N SER A 98 6.72 -5.16 21.98
CA SER A 98 5.29 -5.00 22.25
C SER A 98 4.61 -6.37 22.33
N ASP A 99 3.97 -6.75 21.24
CA ASP A 99 3.04 -7.85 21.05
C ASP A 99 3.43 -8.76 19.88
N GLY A 100 4.56 -8.48 19.23
CA GLY A 100 5.20 -9.43 18.33
C GLY A 100 5.79 -10.61 19.11
N HIS A 101 5.96 -11.74 18.45
CA HIS A 101 6.52 -12.95 19.08
C HIS A 101 8.04 -13.05 18.91
N ASN A 102 8.59 -12.41 17.89
CA ASN A 102 9.99 -12.55 17.52
C ASN A 102 10.86 -11.43 18.07
N THR A 103 12.12 -11.76 18.36
CA THR A 103 13.14 -10.77 18.74
C THR A 103 13.52 -9.88 17.55
N LEU A 104 14.15 -8.74 17.82
CA LEU A 104 14.74 -7.87 16.79
C LEU A 104 15.68 -8.64 15.84
N SER A 105 16.53 -9.52 16.40
CA SER A 105 17.48 -10.33 15.63
C SER A 105 16.79 -11.34 14.72
N GLU A 106 15.74 -12.00 15.20
CA GLU A 106 14.94 -12.95 14.41
C GLU A 106 14.22 -12.24 13.26
N MET A 107 13.59 -11.09 13.53
CA MET A 107 12.92 -10.28 12.52
C MET A 107 13.91 -9.78 11.46
N ALA A 108 15.08 -9.26 11.87
CA ALA A 108 16.13 -8.83 10.97
C ALA A 108 16.67 -10.00 10.10
N SER A 109 16.85 -11.18 10.70
CA SER A 109 17.28 -12.39 9.99
C SER A 109 16.23 -12.83 8.96
N GLY A 110 14.94 -12.77 9.31
CA GLY A 110 13.82 -13.03 8.42
C GLY A 110 13.82 -12.11 7.20
N ALA A 111 13.93 -10.80 7.44
CA ALA A 111 13.98 -9.80 6.38
C ALA A 111 15.21 -10.00 5.45
N GLN A 112 16.39 -10.28 6.00
CA GLN A 112 17.58 -10.57 5.20
C GLN A 112 17.42 -11.81 4.33
N LYS A 113 16.75 -12.87 4.81
CA LYS A 113 16.45 -14.08 4.03
C LYS A 113 15.49 -13.80 2.86
N LEU A 114 14.64 -12.78 2.97
CA LEU A 114 13.78 -12.31 1.88
C LEU A 114 14.54 -11.45 0.86
N GLY A 115 15.82 -11.15 1.10
CA GLY A 115 16.63 -10.28 0.26
C GLY A 115 16.38 -8.79 0.48
N TRP A 116 15.72 -8.41 1.58
CA TRP A 116 15.53 -7.01 1.94
C TRP A 116 16.82 -6.39 2.46
N GLU A 117 16.94 -5.09 2.23
CA GLU A 117 18.07 -4.26 2.65
C GLU A 117 17.75 -3.52 3.95
N TYR A 118 16.50 -3.47 4.36
CA TYR A 118 16.12 -2.88 5.63
C TYR A 118 14.82 -3.44 6.19
N LEU A 119 14.62 -3.21 7.48
CA LEU A 119 13.37 -3.46 8.17
C LEU A 119 13.15 -2.35 9.21
N GLY A 120 11.99 -1.71 9.15
CA GLY A 120 11.54 -0.75 10.13
C GLY A 120 10.71 -1.43 11.21
N ILE A 121 11.09 -1.17 12.45
CA ILE A 121 10.40 -1.63 13.65
C ILE A 121 9.39 -0.57 14.08
N ALA A 122 8.18 -0.96 14.45
CA ALA A 122 7.12 -0.05 14.84
C ALA A 122 6.30 -0.60 16.02
N ASP A 123 6.96 -1.08 17.07
CA ASP A 123 6.28 -1.52 18.29
C ASP A 123 5.40 -0.39 18.89
N HIS A 124 4.31 -0.79 19.55
CA HIS A 124 3.26 0.13 20.02
C HIS A 124 3.71 1.08 21.14
N SER A 125 3.09 2.26 21.17
CA SER A 125 3.27 3.25 22.23
C SER A 125 2.59 2.89 23.56
N LYS A 126 2.86 3.70 24.59
CA LYS A 126 2.57 3.44 26.00
C LYS A 126 1.12 3.08 26.34
N VAL A 127 0.12 3.70 25.71
CA VAL A 127 -1.31 3.49 26.04
C VAL A 127 -1.90 2.23 25.42
N ALA A 128 -1.20 1.56 24.50
CA ALA A 128 -1.58 0.28 23.95
C ALA A 128 -1.39 -0.85 24.99
N ALA A 129 -2.12 -0.78 26.11
CA ALA A 129 -2.06 -1.76 27.18
C ALA A 129 -2.43 -3.17 26.70
N TYR A 130 -3.29 -3.26 25.67
CA TYR A 130 -3.67 -4.51 25.03
C TYR A 130 -2.50 -5.18 24.28
N ALA A 131 -1.45 -4.42 23.95
CA ALA A 131 -0.30 -4.85 23.17
C ALA A 131 1.03 -4.66 23.92
N ASN A 132 1.00 -4.53 25.24
CA ASN A 132 2.21 -4.35 26.06
C ASN A 132 3.08 -3.17 25.57
N GLY A 133 2.44 -2.04 25.27
CA GLY A 133 3.05 -0.80 24.78
C GLY A 133 4.32 -0.36 25.51
N LEU A 134 5.25 0.25 24.79
CA LEU A 134 6.57 0.60 25.32
C LEU A 134 6.51 1.87 26.18
N SER A 135 7.14 1.83 27.35
CA SER A 135 7.52 3.05 28.09
C SER A 135 8.76 3.69 27.46
N GLU A 136 9.01 4.97 27.76
CA GLU A 136 10.20 5.68 27.26
C GLU A 136 11.52 4.95 27.58
N GLU A 137 11.60 4.30 28.75
CA GLU A 137 12.78 3.51 29.14
C GLU A 137 12.93 2.23 28.30
N ARG A 138 11.81 1.60 27.93
CA ARG A 138 11.83 0.43 27.02
C ARG A 138 12.19 0.83 25.60
N VAL A 139 11.73 1.99 25.12
CA VAL A 139 12.15 2.58 23.84
C VAL A 139 13.67 2.79 23.82
N LYS A 140 14.25 3.42 24.86
CA LYS A 140 15.71 3.62 24.96
C LYS A 140 16.47 2.29 24.94
N LYS A 141 15.96 1.25 25.60
CA LYS A 141 16.55 -0.09 25.56
C LYS A 141 16.50 -0.68 24.16
N GLN A 142 15.36 -0.60 23.49
CA GLN A 142 15.18 -1.07 22.11
C GLN A 142 16.13 -0.34 21.14
N HIS A 143 16.26 0.98 21.27
CA HIS A 143 17.17 1.79 20.44
C HIS A 143 18.62 1.32 20.57
N LYS A 144 19.09 1.05 21.80
CA LYS A 144 20.44 0.53 22.04
C LYS A 144 20.65 -0.84 21.42
N GLU A 145 19.65 -1.73 21.49
CA GLU A 145 19.72 -3.05 20.85
C GLU A 145 19.74 -2.94 19.32
N ILE A 146 18.89 -2.08 18.75
CA ILE A 146 18.88 -1.78 17.31
C ILE A 146 20.24 -1.22 16.86
N ASP A 147 20.85 -0.30 17.61
CA ASP A 147 22.17 0.24 17.30
C ASP A 147 23.26 -0.85 17.32
N ALA A 148 23.29 -1.67 18.37
CA ALA A 148 24.23 -2.77 18.50
C ALA A 148 24.06 -3.85 17.42
N LEU A 149 22.83 -4.06 16.92
CA LEU A 149 22.58 -4.94 15.77
C LEU A 149 23.04 -4.30 14.47
N ASN A 150 22.76 -3.02 14.27
CA ASN A 150 23.17 -2.29 13.07
C ASN A 150 24.70 -2.22 12.91
N GLU A 151 25.47 -2.13 14.00
CA GLU A 151 26.93 -2.23 13.96
C GLU A 151 27.44 -3.57 13.40
N LYS A 152 26.64 -4.64 13.48
CA LYS A 152 26.99 -5.98 13.00
C LYS A 152 26.54 -6.24 11.57
N PHE A 153 25.59 -5.46 11.07
CA PHE A 153 25.08 -5.60 9.70
C PHE A 153 26.00 -4.90 8.70
N LYS A 154 26.14 -5.46 7.50
CA LYS A 154 26.94 -4.88 6.42
C LYS A 154 26.08 -4.15 5.38
N ASN A 155 25.08 -4.85 4.86
CA ASN A 155 24.18 -4.37 3.79
C ASN A 155 22.71 -4.39 4.24
N PHE A 156 22.47 -4.25 5.55
CA PHE A 156 21.16 -4.29 6.14
C PHE A 156 21.01 -3.20 7.21
N ARG A 157 19.83 -2.59 7.31
CA ARG A 157 19.53 -1.56 8.30
C ARG A 157 18.23 -1.86 9.03
N LEU A 158 18.28 -1.86 10.35
CA LEU A 158 17.09 -1.72 11.19
C LEU A 158 16.81 -0.23 11.43
N PHE A 159 15.62 0.22 11.02
CA PHE A 159 15.14 1.55 11.33
C PHE A 159 14.34 1.55 12.64
N LYS A 160 14.61 2.55 13.48
CA LYS A 160 13.93 2.76 14.76
C LYS A 160 12.63 3.51 14.50
N GLY A 161 11.50 2.82 14.51
CA GLY A 161 10.19 3.46 14.44
C GLY A 161 9.33 3.12 15.64
N THR A 162 8.12 3.66 15.62
CA THR A 162 7.05 3.32 16.57
C THR A 162 5.71 3.46 15.87
N GLU A 163 4.77 2.60 16.23
CA GLU A 163 3.36 2.86 16.00
C GLU A 163 2.80 3.61 17.21
N VAL A 164 2.60 4.92 17.04
CA VAL A 164 2.05 5.78 18.08
C VAL A 164 0.54 5.89 17.95
N ASP A 165 -0.13 5.72 19.08
CA ASP A 165 -1.57 5.95 19.17
C ASP A 165 -1.92 7.44 18.96
N ILE A 166 -2.90 7.67 18.09
CA ILE A 166 -3.61 8.95 18.00
C ILE A 166 -4.68 8.94 19.09
N LEU A 167 -4.55 9.81 20.09
CA LEU A 167 -5.50 9.93 21.19
C LEU A 167 -6.83 10.54 20.72
N THR A 168 -7.88 10.44 21.54
CA THR A 168 -9.25 10.89 21.18
C THR A 168 -9.33 12.37 20.80
N ASN A 169 -8.46 13.19 21.38
CA ASN A 169 -8.35 14.61 21.09
C ASN A 169 -7.41 14.95 19.92
N GLY A 170 -6.84 13.93 19.25
CA GLY A 170 -5.91 14.04 18.13
C GLY A 170 -4.45 14.33 18.51
N ASP A 171 -4.12 14.35 19.82
CA ASP A 171 -2.72 14.34 20.27
C ASP A 171 -2.10 12.95 20.10
N LEU A 172 -0.78 12.86 20.19
CA LEU A 172 -0.04 11.60 20.11
C LEU A 172 0.31 11.09 21.50
N ASP A 173 0.36 9.78 21.65
CA ASP A 173 0.64 9.13 22.93
C ASP A 173 2.08 9.31 23.46
N PHE A 174 3.00 9.76 22.59
CA PHE A 174 4.33 10.21 22.98
C PHE A 174 4.48 11.71 22.82
N ASN A 175 5.25 12.33 23.72
CA ASN A 175 5.64 13.73 23.58
C ASN A 175 6.65 13.92 22.43
N ASP A 176 6.75 15.14 21.94
CA ASP A 176 7.64 15.53 20.84
C ASP A 176 9.12 15.17 21.06
N LYS A 177 9.60 15.22 22.31
CA LYS A 177 11.00 14.85 22.62
C LYS A 177 11.23 13.36 22.40
N MET A 178 10.24 12.53 22.72
CA MET A 178 10.30 11.09 22.50
C MET A 178 10.15 10.76 21.00
N LEU A 179 9.17 11.38 20.33
CA LEU A 179 8.95 11.21 18.89
C LEU A 179 10.18 11.58 18.06
N ALA A 180 10.92 12.63 18.46
CA ALA A 180 12.15 13.07 17.79
C ALA A 180 13.31 12.05 17.84
N SER A 181 13.23 11.02 18.68
CA SER A 181 14.30 10.03 18.82
C SER A 181 14.18 8.84 17.86
N PHE A 182 13.04 8.71 17.18
CA PHE A 182 12.80 7.69 16.17
C PHE A 182 13.27 8.16 14.79
N ASP A 183 13.67 7.21 13.95
CA ASP A 183 13.97 7.45 12.53
C ASP A 183 12.67 7.80 11.76
N TYR A 184 11.52 7.26 12.19
CA TYR A 184 10.20 7.58 11.64
C TYR A 184 9.08 7.25 12.64
N VAL A 185 7.88 7.80 12.42
CA VAL A 185 6.71 7.56 13.26
C VAL A 185 5.51 7.15 12.41
N VAL A 186 4.89 6.02 12.75
CA VAL A 186 3.58 5.59 12.22
C VAL A 186 2.52 6.05 13.21
N ALA A 187 1.54 6.82 12.76
CA ALA A 187 0.41 7.24 13.61
C ALA A 187 -0.86 6.49 13.22
N SER A 188 -1.54 5.88 14.19
CA SER A 188 -2.72 5.03 13.95
C SER A 188 -3.81 5.28 15.00
N VAL A 189 -5.07 4.98 14.66
CA VAL A 189 -6.19 5.03 15.60
C VAL A 189 -6.52 3.63 16.09
N HIS A 190 -6.42 3.39 17.40
CA HIS A 190 -6.81 2.10 18.02
C HIS A 190 -7.97 2.21 19.01
N SER A 191 -8.58 3.39 19.14
CA SER A 191 -9.60 3.65 20.15
C SER A 191 -10.70 4.57 19.63
N ASN A 192 -11.85 4.49 20.30
CA ASN A 192 -13.00 5.36 20.08
C ASN A 192 -13.51 5.37 18.62
N PHE A 193 -13.66 4.18 18.03
CA PHE A 193 -14.11 3.97 16.65
C PHE A 193 -15.56 4.42 16.36
N LYS A 194 -16.30 4.86 17.38
CA LYS A 194 -17.68 5.34 17.28
C LYS A 194 -17.81 6.86 17.16
N LEU A 195 -16.69 7.60 17.07
CA LEU A 195 -16.75 9.04 16.75
C LEU A 195 -17.48 9.25 15.43
N ASN A 196 -18.15 10.38 15.28
CA ASN A 196 -18.75 10.74 14.00
C ASN A 196 -17.66 11.08 12.96
N GLU A 197 -18.04 11.06 11.68
CA GLU A 197 -17.14 11.27 10.54
C GLU A 197 -16.30 12.55 10.67
N THR A 198 -16.93 13.67 11.00
CA THR A 198 -16.27 14.99 11.11
C THR A 198 -15.21 14.99 12.21
N ASP A 199 -15.54 14.45 13.39
CA ASP A 199 -14.63 14.47 14.54
C ASP A 199 -13.48 13.48 14.36
N MET A 200 -13.72 12.31 13.78
CA MET A 200 -12.66 11.35 13.45
C MET A 200 -11.71 11.93 12.39
N THR A 201 -12.25 12.58 11.36
CA THR A 201 -11.45 13.26 10.32
C THR A 201 -10.56 14.34 10.93
N LYS A 202 -11.11 15.22 11.78
CA LYS A 202 -10.35 16.26 12.49
C LYS A 202 -9.28 15.68 13.43
N ARG A 203 -9.59 14.60 14.14
CA ARG A 203 -8.66 13.89 15.03
C ARG A 203 -7.43 13.41 14.26
N ILE A 204 -7.64 12.75 13.12
CA ILE A 204 -6.54 12.23 12.28
C ILE A 204 -5.73 13.38 11.66
N ILE A 205 -6.40 14.39 11.09
CA ILE A 205 -5.71 15.56 10.50
C ILE A 205 -4.89 16.31 11.54
N LYS A 206 -5.37 16.42 12.79
CA LYS A 206 -4.59 17.04 13.87
C LYS A 206 -3.30 16.26 14.15
N ALA A 207 -3.36 14.93 14.19
CA ALA A 207 -2.17 14.09 14.35
C ALA A 207 -1.17 14.27 13.20
N LEU A 208 -1.64 14.34 11.96
CA LEU A 208 -0.79 14.56 10.79
C LEU A 208 -0.05 15.90 10.82
N LYS A 209 -0.54 16.92 11.54
CA LYS A 209 0.16 18.20 11.69
C LYS A 209 1.40 18.09 12.58
N ASN A 210 1.57 17.02 13.35
CA ASN A 210 2.80 16.81 14.10
C ASN A 210 3.97 16.56 13.12
N LYS A 211 5.07 17.30 13.31
CA LYS A 211 6.22 17.24 12.39
C LYS A 211 6.94 15.90 12.39
N TYR A 212 6.86 15.12 13.47
CA TYR A 212 7.53 13.82 13.58
C TYR A 212 6.73 12.68 12.95
N VAL A 213 5.40 12.84 12.78
CA VAL A 213 4.58 11.84 12.09
C VAL A 213 5.06 11.71 10.66
N THR A 214 5.44 10.51 10.25
CA THR A 214 5.97 10.21 8.92
C THR A 214 4.93 9.47 8.09
N ILE A 215 4.28 8.47 8.69
CA ILE A 215 3.37 7.53 8.03
C ILE A 215 2.03 7.54 8.78
N LEU A 216 0.92 7.59 8.06
CA LEU A 216 -0.41 7.28 8.58
C LEU A 216 -0.66 5.78 8.42
N GLY A 217 -0.74 5.04 9.54
CA GLY A 217 -1.02 3.61 9.56
C GLY A 217 -2.50 3.29 9.28
N HIS A 218 -2.79 2.06 8.85
CA HIS A 218 -4.12 1.47 8.55
C HIS A 218 -5.33 2.41 8.77
N LEU A 219 -5.53 3.33 7.81
CA LEU A 219 -6.30 4.57 7.95
C LEU A 219 -7.73 4.39 8.50
N THR A 220 -8.42 3.34 8.08
CA THR A 220 -9.84 3.12 8.39
C THR A 220 -10.05 2.30 9.65
N GLY A 221 -9.00 1.64 10.15
CA GLY A 221 -9.06 0.69 11.26
C GLY A 221 -9.96 -0.52 10.98
N ARG A 222 -10.27 -0.80 9.71
CA ARG A 222 -11.11 -1.95 9.33
C ARG A 222 -10.43 -3.28 9.63
N LEU A 223 -11.24 -4.29 9.89
CA LEU A 223 -10.85 -5.69 9.89
C LEU A 223 -11.83 -6.44 8.98
N LEU A 224 -11.34 -6.91 7.83
CA LEU A 224 -12.12 -7.63 6.84
C LEU A 224 -12.81 -8.85 7.49
N LEU A 225 -14.11 -8.98 7.23
CA LEU A 225 -15.00 -10.02 7.78
C LEU A 225 -15.27 -9.92 9.30
N GLU A 226 -14.79 -8.87 9.98
CA GLU A 226 -14.96 -8.73 11.43
C GLU A 226 -15.49 -7.34 11.85
N ARG A 227 -14.89 -6.26 11.34
CA ARG A 227 -15.19 -4.89 11.75
C ARG A 227 -15.11 -3.93 10.57
N ASP A 228 -16.20 -3.23 10.29
CA ASP A 228 -16.19 -2.12 9.34
C ASP A 228 -15.25 -0.99 9.80
N GLY A 229 -14.73 -0.22 8.84
CA GLY A 229 -13.93 0.96 9.16
C GLY A 229 -14.76 2.00 9.94
N TYR A 230 -14.11 2.76 10.82
CA TYR A 230 -14.78 3.87 11.50
C TYR A 230 -15.13 4.99 10.50
N PRO A 231 -16.22 5.76 10.73
CA PRO A 231 -16.64 6.78 9.79
C PRO A 231 -15.59 7.90 9.74
N LEU A 232 -15.14 8.23 8.54
CA LEU A 232 -14.13 9.27 8.29
C LEU A 232 -14.19 9.71 6.82
N ASN A 233 -13.73 10.92 6.51
CA ASN A 233 -13.60 11.42 5.15
C ASN A 233 -12.19 11.13 4.61
N GLN A 234 -12.04 10.03 3.85
CA GLN A 234 -10.72 9.58 3.34
C GLN A 234 -10.10 10.63 2.41
N THR A 235 -10.92 11.28 1.59
CA THR A 235 -10.49 12.31 0.63
C THR A 235 -9.88 13.51 1.35
N GLU A 236 -10.52 13.99 2.42
CA GLU A 236 -10.01 15.12 3.21
C GLU A 236 -8.68 14.78 3.89
N ILE A 237 -8.57 13.57 4.46
CA ILE A 237 -7.33 13.11 5.10
C ILE A 237 -6.20 12.92 4.08
N ILE A 238 -6.49 12.37 2.90
CA ILE A 238 -5.51 12.20 1.82
C ILE A 238 -5.01 13.56 1.34
N ASN A 239 -5.88 14.56 1.18
CA ASN A 239 -5.46 15.91 0.82
C ASN A 239 -4.58 16.53 1.91
N ALA A 240 -4.95 16.39 3.19
CA ALA A 240 -4.13 16.86 4.30
C ALA A 240 -2.76 16.16 4.33
N ALA A 241 -2.71 14.84 4.09
CA ALA A 241 -1.46 14.09 4.00
C ALA A 241 -0.58 14.60 2.85
N ALA A 242 -1.17 14.90 1.69
CA ALA A 242 -0.45 15.49 0.55
C ALA A 242 0.14 16.86 0.91
N ASP A 243 -0.67 17.76 1.47
CA ASP A 243 -0.26 19.12 1.84
C ASP A 243 0.84 19.13 2.91
N LEU A 244 0.81 18.15 3.82
CA LEU A 244 1.75 18.00 4.92
C LEU A 244 2.95 17.10 4.59
N GLY A 245 3.02 16.56 3.36
CA GLY A 245 4.10 15.67 2.91
C GLY A 245 4.16 14.33 3.67
N LYS A 246 3.01 13.81 4.12
CA LYS A 246 2.90 12.56 4.87
C LYS A 246 2.71 11.36 3.94
N ILE A 247 3.22 10.22 4.36
CA ILE A 247 3.02 8.93 3.69
C ILE A 247 1.73 8.29 4.20
N ILE A 248 1.04 7.55 3.33
CA ILE A 248 -0.10 6.71 3.74
C ILE A 248 0.26 5.23 3.56
N GLU A 249 -0.07 4.44 4.56
CA GLU A 249 0.14 2.99 4.55
C GLU A 249 -0.89 2.26 3.68
N ILE A 250 -0.41 1.27 2.92
CA ILE A 250 -1.17 0.08 2.54
C ILE A 250 -0.72 -1.04 3.49
N ASN A 251 -1.56 -1.32 4.46
CA ASN A 251 -1.36 -2.38 5.42
C ASN A 251 -1.68 -3.70 4.72
N ALA A 252 -0.64 -4.48 4.48
CA ALA A 252 -0.67 -5.71 3.70
C ALA A 252 -1.16 -6.91 4.51
N HIS A 253 -1.46 -6.76 5.80
CA HIS A 253 -2.04 -7.83 6.60
C HIS A 253 -3.36 -8.29 5.95
N PRO A 254 -3.57 -9.61 5.74
CA PRO A 254 -4.74 -10.12 5.01
C PRO A 254 -6.09 -9.74 5.63
N MET A 255 -6.12 -9.50 6.94
CA MET A 255 -7.34 -9.03 7.63
C MET A 255 -7.57 -7.53 7.49
N ARG A 256 -6.62 -6.73 6.98
CA ARG A 256 -6.75 -5.27 6.89
C ARG A 256 -6.88 -4.81 5.44
N LEU A 257 -5.83 -5.02 4.64
CA LEU A 257 -5.68 -4.50 3.27
C LEU A 257 -6.04 -3.01 3.18
N ASP A 258 -5.52 -2.19 4.09
CA ASP A 258 -5.95 -0.80 4.32
C ASP A 258 -4.76 0.16 4.23
N LEU A 259 -4.65 1.11 3.30
CA LEU A 259 -5.69 1.72 2.46
C LEU A 259 -6.36 0.81 1.42
N ASP A 260 -7.68 0.98 1.25
CA ASP A 260 -8.42 0.33 0.17
C ASP A 260 -7.89 0.77 -1.21
N TRP A 261 -7.67 -0.18 -2.13
CA TRP A 261 -7.11 0.09 -3.47
C TRP A 261 -7.84 1.20 -4.24
N ARG A 262 -9.14 1.38 -3.99
CA ARG A 262 -9.97 2.42 -4.63
C ARG A 262 -9.50 3.83 -4.29
N MET A 263 -8.96 4.02 -3.09
CA MET A 263 -8.42 5.31 -2.63
C MET A 263 -6.93 5.47 -2.92
N VAL A 264 -6.20 4.38 -3.16
CA VAL A 264 -4.77 4.42 -3.50
C VAL A 264 -4.52 5.24 -4.78
N LYS A 265 -5.29 5.01 -5.85
CA LYS A 265 -5.17 5.76 -7.11
C LYS A 265 -5.38 7.27 -6.88
N TYR A 266 -6.30 7.63 -5.98
CA TYR A 266 -6.52 9.03 -5.61
C TYR A 266 -5.33 9.59 -4.82
N ALA A 267 -4.82 8.86 -3.82
CA ALA A 267 -3.66 9.28 -3.02
C ALA A 267 -2.42 9.57 -3.88
N ILE A 268 -2.05 8.67 -4.78
CA ILE A 268 -0.90 8.90 -5.67
C ILE A 268 -1.13 10.05 -6.64
N SER A 269 -2.39 10.30 -7.07
CA SER A 269 -2.73 11.45 -7.92
C SER A 269 -2.54 12.80 -7.20
N LYS A 270 -2.52 12.78 -5.86
CA LYS A 270 -2.21 13.94 -5.01
C LYS A 270 -0.73 14.06 -4.65
N GLY A 271 0.10 13.14 -5.15
CA GLY A 271 1.53 13.09 -4.83
C GLY A 271 1.85 12.48 -3.47
N VAL A 272 0.87 11.82 -2.82
CA VAL A 272 1.12 11.09 -1.57
C VAL A 272 1.97 9.87 -1.87
N LEU A 273 3.09 9.74 -1.17
CA LEU A 273 3.92 8.55 -1.21
C LEU A 273 3.24 7.45 -0.39
N ILE A 274 3.33 6.20 -0.84
CA ILE A 274 2.71 5.05 -0.20
C ILE A 274 3.77 4.18 0.48
N ALA A 275 3.44 3.63 1.66
CA ALA A 275 4.23 2.58 2.30
C ALA A 275 3.44 1.27 2.34
N ILE A 276 3.98 0.19 1.77
CA ILE A 276 3.39 -1.14 1.82
C ILE A 276 3.99 -1.88 3.01
N ASN A 277 3.23 -2.06 4.09
CA ASN A 277 3.76 -2.66 5.31
C ASN A 277 2.92 -3.87 5.75
N PRO A 278 3.55 -4.95 6.22
CA PRO A 278 2.86 -6.19 6.56
C PRO A 278 2.18 -6.18 7.93
N ASP A 279 2.49 -5.20 8.80
CA ASP A 279 1.99 -5.18 10.19
C ASP A 279 2.33 -6.49 10.91
N SER A 280 3.58 -6.91 10.70
CA SER A 280 4.00 -8.27 10.96
C SER A 280 4.39 -8.46 12.42
N HIS A 281 3.72 -9.38 13.10
CA HIS A 281 3.98 -9.76 14.49
C HIS A 281 4.84 -11.03 14.64
N VAL A 282 5.15 -11.66 13.50
CA VAL A 282 5.95 -12.90 13.39
C VAL A 282 6.74 -12.90 12.09
N VAL A 283 7.93 -13.50 12.06
CA VAL A 283 8.80 -13.54 10.87
C VAL A 283 8.08 -14.03 9.61
N THR A 284 7.18 -15.01 9.72
CA THR A 284 6.43 -15.53 8.56
C THR A 284 5.47 -14.51 7.96
N GLY A 285 4.96 -13.57 8.77
CA GLY A 285 4.06 -12.51 8.34
C GLY A 285 4.75 -11.43 7.49
N LEU A 286 6.09 -11.37 7.46
CA LEU A 286 6.82 -10.46 6.57
C LEU A 286 6.43 -10.67 5.09
N THR A 287 6.10 -11.90 4.72
CA THR A 287 5.71 -12.26 3.35
C THR A 287 4.33 -11.74 2.92
N ASP A 288 3.51 -11.26 3.87
CA ASP A 288 2.18 -10.71 3.58
C ASP A 288 2.23 -9.44 2.75
N VAL A 289 3.38 -8.77 2.69
CA VAL A 289 3.67 -7.65 1.77
C VAL A 289 3.25 -7.94 0.31
N ARG A 290 3.22 -9.21 -0.11
CA ARG A 290 2.71 -9.63 -1.43
C ARG A 290 1.26 -9.23 -1.67
N TYR A 291 0.42 -9.28 -0.63
CA TYR A 291 -0.97 -8.86 -0.72
C TYR A 291 -1.07 -7.35 -0.89
N GLY A 292 -0.28 -6.59 -0.13
CA GLY A 292 -0.18 -5.14 -0.26
C GLY A 292 0.35 -4.70 -1.62
N VAL A 293 1.30 -5.44 -2.22
CA VAL A 293 1.73 -5.22 -3.61
C VAL A 293 0.57 -5.43 -4.59
N GLY A 294 -0.26 -6.45 -4.40
CA GLY A 294 -1.48 -6.63 -5.19
C GLY A 294 -2.45 -5.45 -5.08
N ILE A 295 -2.67 -4.94 -3.87
CA ILE A 295 -3.48 -3.73 -3.61
C ILE A 295 -2.88 -2.49 -4.28
N ALA A 296 -1.56 -2.30 -4.17
CA ALA A 296 -0.86 -1.19 -4.80
C ALA A 296 -0.95 -1.23 -6.34
N ARG A 297 -0.78 -2.42 -6.93
CA ARG A 297 -0.93 -2.65 -8.38
C ARG A 297 -2.34 -2.31 -8.83
N LYS A 298 -3.36 -2.77 -8.10
CA LYS A 298 -4.77 -2.45 -8.36
C LYS A 298 -5.08 -0.96 -8.17
N GLY A 299 -4.34 -0.29 -7.29
CA GLY A 299 -4.32 1.16 -7.11
C GLY A 299 -3.42 1.94 -8.09
N TRP A 300 -2.93 1.30 -9.17
CA TRP A 300 -2.12 1.90 -10.24
C TRP A 300 -0.71 2.37 -9.82
N CYS A 301 -0.19 1.90 -8.69
CA CYS A 301 1.13 2.34 -8.21
C CYS A 301 2.27 1.83 -9.12
N GLU A 302 3.15 2.76 -9.50
CA GLU A 302 4.47 2.48 -10.04
C GLU A 302 5.51 2.45 -8.90
N LYS A 303 6.75 2.04 -9.19
CA LYS A 303 7.82 2.00 -8.17
C LYS A 303 8.03 3.35 -7.47
N LYS A 304 7.96 4.45 -8.23
CA LYS A 304 8.20 5.81 -7.74
C LYS A 304 7.22 6.24 -6.65
N ASP A 305 6.03 5.65 -6.63
CA ASP A 305 4.95 5.97 -5.71
C ASP A 305 5.09 5.24 -4.36
N ILE A 306 6.01 4.26 -4.28
CA ILE A 306 6.16 3.38 -3.13
C ILE A 306 7.51 3.63 -2.44
N LEU A 307 7.48 4.01 -1.16
CA LEU A 307 8.69 4.24 -0.35
C LEU A 307 9.56 2.97 -0.26
N ASN A 308 8.92 1.80 -0.13
CA ASN A 308 9.55 0.49 0.05
C ASN A 308 10.47 0.06 -1.09
N THR A 309 10.46 0.76 -2.23
CA THR A 309 11.29 0.45 -3.39
C THR A 309 12.64 1.16 -3.38
N ARG A 310 12.83 2.09 -2.43
CA ARG A 310 14.03 2.90 -2.31
C ARG A 310 15.20 2.12 -1.71
N THR A 311 16.43 2.53 -2.03
CA THR A 311 17.63 2.00 -1.36
C THR A 311 17.63 2.42 0.12
N VAL A 312 18.39 1.72 0.97
CA VAL A 312 18.63 2.16 2.36
C VAL A 312 19.04 3.64 2.41
N ARG A 313 20.00 4.04 1.57
CA ARG A 313 20.48 5.44 1.52
C ARG A 313 19.37 6.43 1.13
N GLN A 314 18.55 6.08 0.15
CA GLN A 314 17.43 6.93 -0.27
C GLN A 314 16.34 7.04 0.81
N VAL A 315 16.14 5.99 1.61
CA VAL A 315 15.26 6.02 2.78
C VAL A 315 15.84 6.91 3.88
N GLU A 316 17.12 6.73 4.23
CA GLU A 316 17.81 7.58 5.21
C GLU A 316 17.77 9.06 4.82
N ASP A 317 18.02 9.38 3.56
CA ASP A 317 17.98 10.76 3.06
C ASP A 317 16.55 11.33 3.04
N TYR A 318 15.54 10.48 2.90
CA TYR A 318 14.14 10.90 2.95
C TYR A 318 13.66 11.16 4.39
N LEU A 319 14.04 10.30 5.34
CA LEU A 319 13.62 10.39 6.74
C LEU A 319 14.32 11.50 7.55
N LYS A 320 15.46 12.03 7.06
CA LYS A 320 16.16 13.16 7.68
C LYS A 320 15.52 14.53 7.42
N LYS A 321 14.56 14.63 6.51
CA LYS A 321 13.91 15.88 6.10
C LYS A 321 12.76 16.25 7.04
#